data_AF-A0AAW1NX85-F1
#
_entry.id   AF-A0AAW1NX85-F1
#
_cell.length_a   1.000
_cell.length_b   1.000
_cell.length_c   1.000
_cell.angle_alpha   90.00
_cell.angle_beta   90.00
_cell.angle_gamma   90.00
#
_symmetry.space_group_name_H-M   'P 1'
#
loop_
_entity.id
_entity.type
_entity.pdbx_description
1 polymer ?
#
loop_
_entity_poly.entity_id
_entity_poly.type
_entity_poly.pdbx_seq_one_letter_code
_entity_poly.pdbx_strand_id
1 'polypeptide(L)'
;MAGSLSDALQHLGDSSWEADVKTALHVHPRPPRAPSKWMQLKQAMATGKAHKFEDFLTRSSFAIPDVEGAQACRCQLTMKPRAKRFRYRSVNSFMAALFRAIAGRTTAAGIPQVLLNRFDLYHAHLFQASRPPHSLGLLFHAMEYPALGPDWPVNLGYCQVDSTLQYHSRAMDLRNWLWYQGALCSLDVGQDSCLHKTLLMDGLQFTRTVLESDFGRPVCDVNYFDWLTVATPSKKVFLCL
;
A
#
# COMPACT_ATOMS: atom_id res chain seq x y z
N MET A 1 -25.26 8.57 -4.23
CA MET A 1 -24.40 9.16 -3.18
C MET A 1 -23.98 8.03 -2.26
N ALA A 2 -22.72 7.62 -2.29
CA ALA A 2 -22.19 6.56 -1.43
C ALA A 2 -21.43 7.19 -0.24
N GLY A 3 -21.62 6.67 0.97
CA GLY A 3 -20.53 6.72 1.96
C GLY A 3 -19.45 5.71 1.51
N SER A 4 -18.15 5.86 1.76
CA SER A 4 -17.35 6.41 2.87
C SER A 4 -16.88 5.49 3.99
N LEU A 5 -17.49 4.35 4.40
CA LEU A 5 -18.66 3.61 3.91
C LEU A 5 -20.06 4.04 4.42
N SER A 6 -20.41 4.34 5.69
CA SER A 6 -19.73 4.34 6.99
C SER A 6 -18.39 5.06 7.03
N ASP A 7 -17.33 4.43 7.55
CA ASP A 7 -16.11 5.13 7.98
C ASP A 7 -14.80 4.37 7.65
N ALA A 8 -14.32 4.52 6.41
CA ALA A 8 -13.13 3.90 5.80
C ALA A 8 -13.17 2.37 5.68
N LEU A 9 -13.35 1.67 6.79
CA LEU A 9 -13.88 0.30 6.93
C LEU A 9 -14.17 0.25 8.43
N GLN A 10 -15.44 0.32 8.87
CA GLN A 10 -15.89 1.28 9.89
C GLN A 10 -14.90 1.67 11.01
N HIS A 11 -14.27 0.71 11.70
CA HIS A 11 -12.89 0.89 12.19
C HIS A 11 -12.12 -0.44 12.30
N LEU A 12 -12.35 -1.30 11.31
CA LEU A 12 -11.82 -2.66 11.10
C LEU A 12 -12.26 -3.73 12.11
N GLY A 13 -13.11 -3.41 13.10
CA GLY A 13 -13.86 -4.42 13.84
C GLY A 13 -14.55 -3.91 15.12
N ASP A 14 -15.86 -3.69 15.05
CA ASP A 14 -16.75 -3.55 16.22
C ASP A 14 -18.05 -4.34 15.97
N SER A 15 -18.96 -4.35 16.93
CA SER A 15 -20.13 -5.23 17.03
C SER A 15 -21.21 -5.07 15.94
N SER A 16 -21.17 -4.02 15.12
CA SER A 16 -22.24 -3.64 14.17
C SER A 16 -22.14 -4.20 12.74
N TRP A 17 -21.03 -4.85 12.34
CA TRP A 17 -20.93 -5.41 10.98
C TRP A 17 -21.77 -6.67 10.80
N GLU A 18 -22.41 -6.78 9.64
CA GLU A 18 -22.80 -8.06 9.03
C GLU A 18 -21.60 -9.02 9.01
N ALA A 19 -21.84 -10.31 9.22
CA ALA A 19 -20.79 -11.30 9.45
C ALA A 19 -19.79 -11.38 8.28
N ASP A 20 -20.27 -11.13 7.06
CA ASP A 20 -19.57 -11.38 5.80
C ASP A 20 -18.37 -10.44 5.56
N VAL A 21 -18.38 -9.21 6.09
CA VAL A 21 -17.20 -8.34 5.97
C VAL A 21 -16.13 -8.70 7.00
N LYS A 22 -16.52 -9.24 8.16
CA LYS A 22 -15.55 -9.71 9.18
C LYS A 22 -14.79 -10.94 8.69
N THR A 23 -15.40 -11.80 7.89
CA THR A 23 -14.72 -12.95 7.28
C THR A 23 -13.79 -12.52 6.13
N ALA A 24 -14.10 -11.43 5.42
CA ALA A 24 -13.25 -10.86 4.36
C ALA A 24 -12.06 -10.00 4.85
N LEU A 25 -11.94 -9.74 6.17
CA LEU A 25 -10.88 -8.92 6.76
C LEU A 25 -9.92 -9.75 7.63
N HIS A 26 -8.76 -10.09 7.08
CA HIS A 26 -7.73 -10.81 7.82
C HIS A 26 -6.87 -9.84 8.64
N VAL A 27 -7.21 -9.64 9.91
CA VAL A 27 -6.50 -8.73 10.83
C VAL A 27 -5.20 -9.36 11.34
N HIS A 28 -4.09 -8.64 11.18
CA HIS A 28 -2.75 -9.12 11.52
C HIS A 28 -2.27 -8.60 12.89
N PRO A 29 -1.84 -9.47 13.81
CA PRO A 29 -1.47 -9.06 15.17
C PRO A 29 -0.15 -8.27 15.21
N ARG A 30 -0.03 -7.41 16.23
CA ARG A 30 1.17 -6.63 16.56
C ARG A 30 1.74 -5.80 15.39
N PRO A 31 0.94 -4.96 14.69
CA PRO A 31 1.44 -4.10 13.64
C PRO A 31 2.45 -3.06 14.19
N PRO A 32 3.35 -2.53 13.34
CA PRO A 32 4.23 -1.42 13.70
C PRO A 32 3.45 -0.23 14.29
N ARG A 33 3.93 0.29 15.43
CA ARG A 33 3.32 1.44 16.10
C ARG A 33 3.70 2.74 15.40
N ALA A 34 2.71 3.57 15.09
CA ALA A 34 2.93 4.88 14.50
C ALA A 34 3.66 5.82 15.48
N PRO A 35 4.69 6.58 15.03
CA PRO A 35 5.45 7.49 15.88
C PRO A 35 4.66 8.77 16.21
N SER A 36 5.07 9.51 17.24
CA SER A 36 4.45 10.81 17.59
C SER A 36 4.40 11.81 16.43
N LYS A 37 5.39 11.79 15.53
CA LYS A 37 5.41 12.61 14.32
C LYS A 37 4.36 12.22 13.27
N TRP A 38 3.89 10.98 13.27
CA TRP A 38 2.72 10.57 12.48
C TRP A 38 1.42 11.14 13.05
N MET A 39 1.28 11.16 14.38
CA MET A 39 0.11 11.76 15.03
C MET A 39 0.05 13.28 14.77
N GLN A 40 1.19 13.97 14.83
CA GLN A 40 1.30 15.38 14.45
C GLN A 40 0.95 15.60 12.96
N LEU A 41 1.35 14.70 12.05
CA LEU A 41 0.97 14.76 10.64
C LEU A 41 -0.55 14.60 10.45
N LYS A 42 -1.16 13.59 11.08
CA LYS A 42 -2.62 13.37 11.09
C LYS A 42 -3.36 14.64 11.57
N GLN A 43 -2.96 15.19 12.72
CA GLN A 43 -3.53 16.43 13.27
C GLN A 43 -3.36 17.64 12.34
N ALA A 44 -2.20 17.76 11.68
CA ALA A 44 -1.94 18.86 10.75
C ALA A 44 -2.83 18.75 9.50
N MET A 45 -2.94 17.57 8.90
CA MET A 45 -3.83 17.29 7.77
C MET A 45 -5.31 17.39 8.13
N ALA A 46 -5.66 17.32 9.42
CA ALA A 46 -7.02 17.51 9.90
C ALA A 46 -7.56 18.93 9.79
N THR A 47 -6.72 19.93 9.58
CA THR A 47 -7.22 21.29 9.35
C THR A 47 -7.46 21.60 7.87
N GLY A 48 -7.55 20.59 7.00
CA GLY A 48 -7.88 20.71 5.56
C GLY A 48 -6.87 21.45 4.68
N LYS A 49 -5.69 21.80 5.21
CA LYS A 49 -4.71 22.69 4.55
C LYS A 49 -3.57 21.88 3.91
N ALA A 50 -3.54 21.80 2.57
CA ALA A 50 -2.57 20.98 1.82
C ALA A 50 -1.09 21.30 2.13
N HIS A 51 -0.72 22.56 2.33
CA HIS A 51 0.65 22.97 2.70
C HIS A 51 1.17 22.27 3.97
N LYS A 52 0.27 21.89 4.88
CA LYS A 52 0.64 21.17 6.11
C LYS A 52 1.13 19.76 5.88
N PHE A 53 0.88 19.16 4.71
CA PHE A 53 1.57 17.94 4.32
C PHE A 53 3.02 18.23 3.95
N GLU A 54 3.25 19.28 3.15
CA GLU A 54 4.58 19.67 2.67
C GLU A 54 5.55 20.06 3.79
N ASP A 55 5.05 20.65 4.89
CA ASP A 55 5.83 20.97 6.09
C ASP A 55 6.56 19.75 6.70
N PHE A 56 6.02 18.55 6.49
CA PHE A 56 6.57 17.28 6.95
C PHE A 56 7.54 16.65 5.96
N LEU A 57 7.68 17.21 4.76
CA LEU A 57 8.55 16.69 3.70
C LEU A 57 9.94 17.34 3.71
N THR A 58 10.87 16.73 2.99
CA THR A 58 12.15 17.34 2.65
C THR A 58 11.95 18.50 1.65
N ARG A 59 12.74 19.57 1.81
CA ARG A 59 12.77 20.69 0.84
C ARG A 59 13.22 20.19 -0.54
N SER A 60 14.32 19.45 -0.58
CA SER A 60 14.85 18.84 -1.80
C SER A 60 14.11 17.55 -2.17
N SER A 61 13.99 17.29 -3.48
CA SER A 61 13.68 15.98 -4.03
C SER A 61 14.97 15.17 -4.28
N PHE A 62 14.87 13.86 -4.15
CA PHE A 62 15.93 12.89 -4.43
C PHE A 62 15.64 12.24 -5.79
N ALA A 63 16.69 11.89 -6.54
CA ALA A 63 16.53 10.99 -7.68
C ALA A 63 16.09 9.62 -7.18
N ILE A 64 15.21 8.95 -7.95
CA ILE A 64 14.93 7.53 -7.77
C ILE A 64 16.16 6.75 -8.28
N PRO A 65 16.76 5.88 -7.47
CA PRO A 65 17.88 5.04 -7.94
C PRO A 65 17.38 4.03 -8.97
N ASP A 66 18.29 3.47 -9.78
CA ASP A 66 17.96 2.23 -10.47
C ASP A 66 17.79 1.12 -9.41
N VAL A 67 16.69 0.39 -9.48
CA VAL A 67 16.32 -0.66 -8.52
C VAL A 67 16.24 -1.95 -9.29
N GLU A 68 17.09 -2.92 -8.95
CA GLU A 68 17.06 -4.27 -9.54
C GLU A 68 17.07 -4.26 -11.08
N GLY A 69 17.85 -3.34 -11.67
CA GLY A 69 18.02 -3.19 -13.12
C GLY A 69 16.80 -2.64 -13.87
N ALA A 70 15.78 -2.09 -13.18
CA ALA A 70 14.55 -1.58 -13.78
C ALA A 70 14.78 -0.64 -14.99
N GLN A 71 15.81 0.21 -14.95
CA GLN A 71 16.10 1.12 -16.05
C GLN A 71 16.51 0.41 -17.36
N ALA A 72 17.19 -0.74 -17.28
CA ALA A 72 17.53 -1.54 -18.45
C ALA A 72 16.26 -2.08 -19.15
N CYS A 73 15.22 -2.37 -18.38
CA CYS A 73 13.90 -2.77 -18.87
C CYS A 73 13.03 -1.60 -19.36
N ARG A 74 13.51 -0.35 -19.27
CA ARG A 74 12.71 0.91 -19.41
C ARG A 74 11.60 1.08 -18.36
N CYS A 75 11.67 0.36 -17.25
CA CYS A 75 10.70 0.49 -16.16
C CYS A 75 10.96 1.75 -15.34
N GLN A 76 9.89 2.48 -15.01
CA GLN A 76 9.90 3.54 -14.00
C GLN A 76 8.91 3.16 -12.89
N LEU A 77 9.43 2.56 -11.81
CA LEU A 77 8.64 2.01 -10.69
C LEU A 77 7.79 3.06 -9.94
N THR A 78 8.07 4.35 -10.17
CA THR A 78 7.45 5.50 -9.52
C THR A 78 6.80 6.40 -10.57
N MET A 79 5.73 7.12 -10.22
CA MET A 79 5.10 8.12 -11.11
C MET A 79 6.10 9.15 -11.69
N LYS A 80 7.14 9.53 -10.93
CA LYS A 80 8.13 10.57 -11.31
C LYS A 80 9.55 10.10 -10.98
N PRO A 81 10.57 10.40 -11.81
CA PRO A 81 11.97 9.98 -11.58
C PRO A 81 12.65 10.69 -10.40
N ARG A 82 11.92 11.58 -9.69
CA ARG A 82 12.34 12.22 -8.45
C ARG A 82 11.19 12.22 -7.45
N ALA A 83 11.53 12.05 -6.18
CA ALA A 83 10.58 11.97 -5.08
C ALA A 83 11.05 12.74 -3.84
N LYS A 84 10.13 13.14 -2.97
CA LYS A 84 10.43 13.69 -1.64
C LYS A 84 10.56 12.54 -0.62
N ARG A 85 10.87 12.87 0.63
CA ARG A 85 10.76 11.98 1.80
C ARG A 85 10.12 12.73 2.96
N PHE A 86 9.64 12.05 4.00
CA PHE A 86 9.40 12.77 5.26
C PHE A 86 10.74 13.25 5.81
N ARG A 87 10.80 14.49 6.31
CA ARG A 87 11.96 15.04 7.01
C ARG A 87 12.20 14.35 8.36
N TYR A 88 11.16 13.70 8.90
CA TYR A 88 11.19 12.97 10.15
C TYR A 88 11.57 11.50 9.91
N ARG A 89 12.80 11.12 10.25
CA ARG A 89 13.29 9.74 10.07
C ARG A 89 12.42 8.68 10.73
N SER A 90 11.78 9.00 11.86
CA SER A 90 10.85 8.10 12.55
C SER A 90 9.64 7.72 11.70
N VAL A 91 9.10 8.64 10.89
CA VAL A 91 7.99 8.37 9.97
C VAL A 91 8.46 7.48 8.82
N ASN A 92 9.61 7.77 8.21
CA ASN A 92 10.17 6.90 7.17
C ASN A 92 10.50 5.48 7.71
N SER A 93 11.05 5.37 8.91
CA SER A 93 11.29 4.05 9.55
C SER A 93 9.99 3.29 9.82
N PHE A 94 8.92 3.99 10.19
CA PHE A 94 7.60 3.40 10.39
C PHE A 94 7.01 2.87 9.07
N MET A 95 7.10 3.63 7.97
CA MET A 95 6.72 3.13 6.63
C MET A 95 7.51 1.87 6.26
N ALA A 96 8.84 1.92 6.35
CA ALA A 96 9.70 0.76 6.09
C ALA A 96 9.37 -0.47 6.96
N ALA A 97 8.96 -0.23 8.21
CA ALA A 97 8.53 -1.30 9.11
C ALA A 97 7.18 -1.91 8.70
N LEU A 98 6.27 -1.15 8.05
CA LEU A 98 5.02 -1.68 7.52
C LEU A 98 5.24 -2.60 6.32
N PHE A 99 6.07 -2.19 5.35
CA PHE A 99 6.47 -3.05 4.22
C PHE A 99 7.04 -4.39 4.71
N ARG A 100 8.01 -4.34 5.63
CA ARG A 100 8.60 -5.55 6.26
C ARG A 100 7.61 -6.35 7.10
N ALA A 101 6.65 -5.69 7.72
CA ALA A 101 5.60 -6.33 8.51
C ALA A 101 4.64 -7.14 7.64
N ILE A 102 4.35 -6.70 6.41
CA ILE A 102 3.51 -7.43 5.45
C ILE A 102 4.28 -8.65 4.93
N ALA A 103 5.48 -8.44 4.38
CA ALA A 103 6.33 -9.51 3.84
C ALA A 103 6.51 -10.68 4.84
N GLY A 104 6.76 -10.37 6.11
CA GLY A 104 6.95 -11.37 7.18
C GLY A 104 5.69 -12.03 7.76
N ARG A 105 4.48 -11.80 7.20
CA ARG A 105 3.21 -12.35 7.72
C ARG A 105 2.42 -13.21 6.75
N THR A 106 2.83 -13.26 5.49
CA THR A 106 2.07 -13.84 4.37
C THR A 106 1.95 -15.37 4.46
N THR A 107 3.02 -16.07 4.82
CA THR A 107 2.98 -17.53 5.05
C THR A 107 2.00 -17.93 6.16
N ALA A 108 1.84 -17.11 7.19
CA ALA A 108 0.87 -17.35 8.28
C ALA A 108 -0.59 -17.13 7.85
N ALA A 109 -0.82 -16.46 6.71
CA ALA A 109 -2.13 -16.31 6.08
C ALA A 109 -2.42 -17.38 5.00
N GLY A 110 -1.57 -18.41 4.87
CA GLY A 110 -1.76 -19.50 3.91
C GLY A 110 -1.48 -19.12 2.44
N ILE A 111 -0.73 -18.04 2.21
CA ILE A 111 -0.29 -17.61 0.87
C ILE A 111 1.25 -17.68 0.74
N PRO A 112 1.80 -17.75 -0.48
CA PRO A 112 3.23 -17.63 -0.72
C PRO A 112 3.86 -16.41 -0.02
N GLN A 113 5.16 -16.51 0.28
CA GLN A 113 5.89 -15.43 0.91
C GLN A 113 5.98 -14.21 -0.02
N VAL A 114 5.39 -13.09 0.40
CA VAL A 114 5.58 -11.80 -0.27
C VAL A 114 7.00 -11.28 -0.06
N LEU A 115 7.63 -10.87 -1.16
CA LEU A 115 9.00 -10.38 -1.24
C LEU A 115 9.04 -8.85 -1.38
N LEU A 116 10.14 -8.25 -0.94
CA LEU A 116 10.38 -6.80 -1.00
C LEU A 116 11.30 -6.46 -2.18
N ASN A 117 10.74 -6.54 -3.39
CA ASN A 117 11.42 -6.30 -4.66
C ASN A 117 10.53 -5.51 -5.63
N ARG A 118 11.07 -5.15 -6.80
CA ARG A 118 10.38 -4.36 -7.83
C ARG A 118 9.19 -5.03 -8.52
N PHE A 119 8.90 -6.30 -8.23
CA PHE A 119 7.82 -7.07 -8.85
C PHE A 119 6.67 -7.37 -7.89
N ASP A 120 6.96 -7.53 -6.60
CA ASP A 120 6.00 -7.94 -5.59
C ASP A 120 5.58 -6.73 -4.74
N LEU A 121 6.10 -6.60 -3.51
CA LEU A 121 5.71 -5.52 -2.60
C LEU A 121 6.82 -4.45 -2.47
N TYR A 122 6.64 -3.35 -3.18
CA TYR A 122 7.45 -2.12 -3.00
C TYR A 122 6.62 -0.83 -2.97
N HIS A 123 5.34 -0.90 -3.34
CA HIS A 123 4.47 0.26 -3.57
C HIS A 123 3.28 0.30 -2.60
N ALA A 124 2.83 1.51 -2.31
CA ALA A 124 1.67 1.82 -1.48
C ALA A 124 1.16 3.24 -1.76
N HIS A 125 -0.09 3.51 -1.43
CA HIS A 125 -0.71 4.82 -1.51
C HIS A 125 -1.04 5.35 -0.12
N LEU A 126 -0.59 6.57 0.19
CA LEU A 126 -1.06 7.33 1.35
C LEU A 126 -2.35 8.05 0.97
N PHE A 127 -3.39 7.86 1.78
CA PHE A 127 -4.68 8.54 1.60
C PHE A 127 -5.16 9.19 2.91
N GLN A 128 -5.97 10.23 2.75
CA GLN A 128 -6.74 10.87 3.82
C GLN A 128 -8.16 10.28 3.81
N ALA A 129 -8.46 9.48 4.82
CA ALA A 129 -9.73 8.76 4.93
C ALA A 129 -10.92 9.73 4.99
N SER A 130 -12.00 9.37 4.28
CA SER A 130 -13.23 10.17 4.22
C SER A 130 -13.91 10.30 5.59
N ARG A 131 -14.00 9.20 6.35
CA ARG A 131 -14.51 9.23 7.73
C ARG A 131 -13.78 8.25 8.68
N PRO A 132 -13.80 8.51 10.01
CA PRO A 132 -14.06 9.82 10.60
C PRO A 132 -13.02 10.79 10.05
N PRO A 133 -13.44 12.02 9.73
CA PRO A 133 -12.70 12.87 8.82
C PRO A 133 -11.28 13.08 9.35
N HIS A 134 -10.34 13.10 8.41
CA HIS A 134 -8.93 13.38 8.67
C HIS A 134 -8.11 12.30 9.39
N SER A 135 -8.52 11.04 9.32
CA SER A 135 -7.58 9.94 9.56
C SER A 135 -6.68 9.70 8.35
N LEU A 136 -5.50 9.13 8.57
CA LEU A 136 -4.57 8.72 7.50
C LEU A 136 -4.49 7.20 7.47
N GLY A 137 -4.51 6.64 6.26
CA GLY A 137 -4.32 5.22 6.00
C GLY A 137 -3.31 4.99 4.88
N LEU A 138 -2.83 3.76 4.79
CA LEU A 138 -1.91 3.30 3.76
C LEU A 138 -2.48 2.04 3.13
N LEU A 139 -2.70 2.06 1.82
CA LEU A 139 -3.05 0.91 1.01
C LEU A 139 -1.77 0.41 0.33
N PHE A 140 -1.43 -0.87 0.48
CA PHE A 140 -0.24 -1.48 -0.13
C PHE A 140 -0.67 -2.56 -1.12
N HIS A 141 0.12 -2.73 -2.18
CA HIS A 141 -0.10 -3.76 -3.17
C HIS A 141 1.09 -4.72 -3.19
N ALA A 142 0.83 -5.98 -2.87
CA ALA A 142 1.70 -7.10 -3.22
C ALA A 142 1.29 -7.64 -4.61
N MET A 143 2.05 -8.58 -5.16
CA MET A 143 1.75 -9.17 -6.48
C MET A 143 1.59 -8.10 -7.58
N GLU A 144 2.42 -7.06 -7.57
CA GLU A 144 2.25 -5.88 -8.45
C GLU A 144 2.51 -6.17 -9.92
N TYR A 145 3.54 -6.97 -10.20
CA TYR A 145 3.90 -7.41 -11.54
C TYR A 145 4.14 -8.93 -11.58
N PRO A 146 3.08 -9.76 -11.56
CA PRO A 146 3.22 -11.20 -11.79
C PRO A 146 3.83 -11.48 -13.17
N ALA A 147 4.61 -12.54 -13.29
CA ALA A 147 5.25 -12.95 -14.53
C ALA A 147 4.21 -13.21 -15.63
N LEU A 148 4.46 -12.71 -16.85
CA LEU A 148 3.58 -12.96 -17.99
C LEU A 148 3.63 -14.46 -18.37
N GLY A 149 2.48 -15.12 -18.39
CA GLY A 149 2.40 -16.56 -18.65
C GLY A 149 0.96 -17.06 -18.80
N PRO A 150 0.73 -18.39 -18.90
CA PRO A 150 -0.60 -18.97 -19.07
C PRO A 150 -1.57 -18.59 -17.94
N ASP A 151 -1.10 -18.60 -16.69
CA ASP A 151 -1.91 -18.26 -15.50
C ASP A 151 -2.07 -16.74 -15.28
N TRP A 152 -1.24 -15.94 -15.94
CA TRP A 152 -1.31 -14.47 -15.92
C TRP A 152 -1.03 -13.90 -17.32
N PRO A 153 -2.06 -13.83 -18.18
CA PRO A 153 -1.91 -13.39 -19.58
C PRO A 153 -1.90 -11.86 -19.73
N VAL A 154 -1.91 -11.09 -18.64
CA VAL A 154 -1.99 -9.62 -18.68
C VAL A 154 -0.59 -9.00 -18.77
N ASN A 155 -0.35 -8.27 -19.85
CA ASN A 155 0.84 -7.47 -20.04
C ASN A 155 0.73 -6.15 -19.26
N LEU A 156 1.56 -5.97 -18.24
CA LEU A 156 1.64 -4.80 -17.36
C LEU A 156 2.76 -3.83 -17.79
N GLY A 157 3.33 -4.01 -18.97
CA GLY A 157 4.34 -3.14 -19.57
C GLY A 157 5.75 -3.37 -19.01
N TYR A 158 6.60 -2.34 -19.18
CA TYR A 158 8.05 -2.43 -18.97
C TYR A 158 8.48 -2.87 -17.55
N CYS A 159 7.66 -2.66 -16.52
CA CYS A 159 7.99 -3.08 -15.15
C CYS A 159 7.77 -4.57 -14.88
N GLN A 160 6.99 -5.25 -15.73
CA GLN A 160 6.82 -6.71 -15.70
C GLN A 160 7.99 -7.48 -16.33
N VAL A 161 8.84 -6.80 -17.11
CA VAL A 161 9.97 -7.42 -17.81
C VAL A 161 10.94 -8.03 -16.80
N ASP A 162 11.28 -9.29 -17.05
CA ASP A 162 12.08 -10.19 -16.22
C ASP A 162 11.47 -10.51 -14.85
N SER A 163 10.15 -10.33 -14.67
CA SER A 163 9.46 -10.77 -13.45
C SER A 163 9.51 -12.28 -13.30
N THR A 164 10.03 -12.73 -12.16
CA THR A 164 9.99 -14.13 -11.71
C THR A 164 8.84 -14.40 -10.75
N LEU A 165 7.94 -13.43 -10.53
CA LEU A 165 6.87 -13.53 -9.55
C LEU A 165 5.73 -14.41 -10.09
N GLN A 166 5.70 -15.67 -9.67
CA GLN A 166 4.67 -16.60 -10.11
C GLN A 166 3.28 -16.16 -9.64
N TYR A 167 2.30 -16.20 -10.54
CA TYR A 167 0.90 -15.96 -10.17
C TYR A 167 0.40 -17.00 -9.18
N HIS A 168 -0.38 -16.56 -8.20
CA HIS A 168 -1.05 -17.43 -7.24
C HIS A 168 -2.41 -16.82 -6.89
N SER A 169 -3.50 -17.47 -7.29
CA SER A 169 -4.87 -16.94 -7.18
C SER A 169 -5.19 -16.39 -5.79
N ARG A 170 -4.98 -17.19 -4.74
CA ARG A 170 -5.27 -16.77 -3.36
C ARG A 170 -4.36 -15.64 -2.85
N ALA A 171 -3.15 -15.49 -3.40
CA ALA A 171 -2.29 -14.36 -3.07
C ALA A 171 -2.80 -13.09 -3.75
N MET A 172 -3.34 -13.22 -4.97
CA MET A 172 -3.99 -12.13 -5.70
C MET A 172 -5.26 -11.65 -5.02
N ASP A 173 -6.09 -12.58 -4.52
CA ASP A 173 -7.29 -12.25 -3.75
C ASP A 173 -6.98 -11.51 -2.44
N LEU A 174 -5.78 -11.72 -1.85
CA LEU A 174 -5.32 -11.09 -0.60
C LEU A 174 -4.23 -10.02 -0.82
N ARG A 175 -4.04 -9.55 -2.07
CA ARG A 175 -2.88 -8.69 -2.43
C ARG A 175 -2.93 -7.29 -1.86
N ASN A 176 -4.11 -6.82 -1.45
CA ASN A 176 -4.34 -5.47 -0.95
C ASN A 176 -4.21 -5.48 0.58
N TRP A 177 -3.25 -4.74 1.10
CA TRP A 177 -3.04 -4.61 2.54
C TRP A 177 -3.37 -3.20 2.98
N LEU A 178 -4.09 -3.08 4.09
CA LEU A 178 -4.54 -1.81 4.63
C LEU A 178 -3.95 -1.62 6.02
N TRP A 179 -3.13 -0.57 6.20
CA TRP A 179 -2.82 -0.04 7.51
C TRP A 179 -3.73 1.15 7.81
N TYR A 180 -4.51 1.07 8.88
CA TYR A 180 -5.42 2.14 9.28
C TYR A 180 -5.60 2.17 10.79
N GLN A 181 -5.49 3.36 11.38
CA GLN A 181 -5.61 3.62 12.83
C GLN A 181 -4.80 2.69 13.77
N GLY A 182 -3.70 2.12 13.29
CA GLY A 182 -2.88 1.20 14.09
C GLY A 182 -3.28 -0.27 13.98
N ALA A 183 -4.28 -0.62 13.18
CA ALA A 183 -4.51 -1.97 12.67
C ALA A 183 -3.78 -2.19 11.33
N LEU A 184 -3.43 -3.43 11.03
CA LEU A 184 -2.98 -3.89 9.71
C LEU A 184 -3.85 -5.09 9.32
N CYS A 185 -4.47 -5.06 8.15
CA CYS A 185 -5.22 -6.19 7.60
C CYS A 185 -4.84 -6.45 6.14
N SER A 186 -5.04 -7.69 5.68
CA SER A 186 -5.17 -7.99 4.25
C SER A 186 -6.65 -8.11 3.90
N LEU A 187 -7.03 -7.50 2.77
CA LEU A 187 -8.41 -7.45 2.28
C LEU A 187 -8.64 -8.64 1.35
N ASP A 188 -9.58 -9.53 1.67
CA ASP A 188 -10.00 -10.59 0.77
C ASP A 188 -10.96 -10.04 -0.28
N VAL A 189 -10.50 -9.94 -1.52
CA VAL A 189 -11.28 -9.53 -2.69
C VAL A 189 -11.42 -10.68 -3.70
N GLY A 190 -11.36 -11.94 -3.26
CA GLY A 190 -11.71 -13.10 -4.09
C GLY A 190 -13.16 -13.08 -4.56
N GLN A 191 -13.49 -13.77 -5.65
CA GLN A 191 -14.79 -13.64 -6.36
C GLN A 191 -16.02 -13.85 -5.47
N ASP A 192 -15.92 -14.72 -4.46
CA ASP A 192 -16.99 -15.02 -3.50
C ASP A 192 -17.05 -14.04 -2.31
N SER A 193 -16.03 -13.20 -2.13
CA SER A 193 -15.99 -12.18 -1.06
C SER A 193 -16.97 -11.04 -1.34
N CYS A 194 -17.61 -10.55 -0.28
CA CYS A 194 -18.42 -9.32 -0.35
C CYS A 194 -17.60 -8.12 -0.88
N LEU A 195 -16.30 -8.03 -0.53
CA LEU A 195 -15.44 -6.91 -0.93
C LEU A 195 -15.14 -6.90 -2.43
N HIS A 196 -15.22 -8.04 -3.12
CA HIS A 196 -15.02 -8.09 -4.58
C HIS A 196 -16.03 -7.22 -5.33
N LYS A 197 -17.29 -7.24 -4.89
CA LYS A 197 -18.40 -6.48 -5.51
C LYS A 197 -18.48 -5.04 -4.99
N THR A 198 -17.83 -4.72 -3.86
CA THR A 198 -17.90 -3.41 -3.21
C THR A 198 -16.67 -2.53 -3.49
N LEU A 199 -15.48 -3.12 -3.64
CA LEU A 199 -14.21 -2.38 -3.78
C LEU A 199 -13.56 -2.50 -5.16
N LEU A 200 -13.83 -3.55 -5.95
CA LEU A 200 -13.21 -3.67 -7.27
C LEU A 200 -14.06 -2.95 -8.33
N MET A 201 -13.52 -1.86 -8.86
CA MET A 201 -14.06 -1.17 -10.03
C MET A 201 -14.05 -2.10 -11.26
N ASP A 202 -14.98 -1.87 -12.19
CA ASP A 202 -15.01 -2.56 -13.48
C ASP A 202 -13.68 -2.43 -14.24
N GLY A 203 -13.17 -3.58 -14.69
CA GLY A 203 -11.84 -3.72 -15.30
C GLY A 203 -10.75 -4.11 -14.30
N LEU A 204 -10.91 -3.83 -13.01
CA LEU A 204 -9.93 -4.20 -11.97
C LEU A 204 -10.22 -5.56 -11.32
N GLN A 205 -11.32 -6.23 -11.68
CA GLN A 205 -11.65 -7.54 -11.11
C GLN A 205 -10.54 -8.58 -11.34
N PHE A 206 -9.95 -8.64 -12.53
CA PHE A 206 -8.88 -9.62 -12.82
C PHE A 206 -7.61 -9.34 -12.01
N THR A 207 -7.19 -8.07 -11.93
CA THR A 207 -5.97 -7.67 -11.21
C THR A 207 -6.16 -7.55 -9.70
N ARG A 208 -7.40 -7.72 -9.21
CA ARG A 208 -7.79 -7.58 -7.81
C ARG A 208 -7.33 -6.26 -7.19
N THR A 209 -7.23 -5.19 -7.98
CA THR A 209 -6.69 -3.91 -7.50
C THR A 209 -7.79 -3.10 -6.83
N VAL A 210 -7.66 -2.87 -5.52
CA VAL A 210 -8.46 -1.85 -4.80
C VAL A 210 -7.77 -0.49 -4.99
N LEU A 211 -8.53 0.61 -5.09
CA LEU A 211 -7.95 1.95 -5.23
C LEU A 211 -7.96 2.68 -3.87
N GLU A 212 -6.99 3.55 -3.63
CA GLU A 212 -6.96 4.35 -2.41
C GLU A 212 -8.09 5.41 -2.37
N SER A 213 -8.65 5.74 -3.54
CA SER A 213 -9.87 6.55 -3.69
C SER A 213 -11.09 5.93 -3.01
N ASP A 214 -11.15 4.60 -2.87
CA ASP A 214 -12.28 3.90 -2.26
C ASP A 214 -12.35 4.17 -0.74
N PHE A 215 -11.20 4.51 -0.14
CA PHE A 215 -11.08 4.83 1.29
C PHE A 215 -11.09 6.34 1.57
N GLY A 216 -10.77 7.18 0.58
CA GLY A 216 -10.85 8.64 0.71
C GLY A 216 -10.05 9.41 -0.34
N ARG A 217 -9.43 10.51 0.07
CA ARG A 217 -8.68 11.38 -0.85
C ARG A 217 -7.22 10.90 -0.95
N PRO A 218 -6.71 10.58 -2.16
CA PRO A 218 -5.28 10.33 -2.37
C PRO A 218 -4.40 11.49 -1.87
N VAL A 219 -3.20 11.18 -1.39
CA VAL A 219 -2.22 12.16 -0.89
C VAL A 219 -0.89 12.04 -1.63
N CYS A 220 -0.32 10.84 -1.72
CA CYS A 220 0.92 10.57 -2.45
C CYS A 220 1.19 9.05 -2.54
N ASP A 221 1.97 8.64 -3.53
CA ASP A 221 2.54 7.29 -3.57
C ASP A 221 3.72 7.18 -2.60
N VAL A 222 3.86 6.02 -1.98
CA VAL A 222 4.87 5.66 -0.99
C VAL A 222 5.62 4.43 -1.48
N ASN A 223 6.85 4.64 -1.93
CA ASN A 223 7.70 3.61 -2.51
C ASN A 223 8.80 3.20 -1.53
N TYR A 224 9.06 1.91 -1.39
CA TYR A 224 10.06 1.35 -0.49
C TYR A 224 10.96 0.33 -1.20
N PHE A 225 12.20 0.73 -1.46
CA PHE A 225 13.16 -0.11 -2.18
C PHE A 225 14.12 -0.81 -1.20
N ASP A 226 13.75 -1.99 -0.70
CA ASP A 226 14.60 -2.70 0.28
C ASP A 226 15.94 -3.14 -0.31
N TRP A 227 16.01 -3.35 -1.62
CA TRP A 227 17.23 -3.62 -2.39
C TRP A 227 18.40 -2.64 -2.12
N LEU A 228 18.11 -1.41 -1.65
CA LEU A 228 19.12 -0.44 -1.23
C LEU A 228 19.84 -0.86 0.08
N THR A 229 20.58 -1.97 0.06
CA THR A 229 21.14 -2.69 1.22
C THR A 229 21.95 -1.80 2.18
N VAL A 230 22.80 -0.93 1.65
CA VAL A 230 23.66 -0.01 2.42
C VAL A 230 22.88 1.12 3.11
N ALA A 231 21.64 1.39 2.70
CA ALA A 231 20.83 2.47 3.25
C ALA A 231 20.07 2.03 4.52
N THR A 232 20.11 2.85 5.57
CA THR A 232 19.21 2.72 6.73
C THR A 232 17.73 2.74 6.27
N PRO A 233 16.80 1.97 6.86
CA PRO A 233 15.40 1.88 6.39
C PRO A 233 14.72 3.24 6.15
N SER A 234 14.96 4.23 7.01
CA SER A 234 14.45 5.61 6.86
C SER A 234 14.94 6.40 5.63
N LYS A 235 15.92 5.86 4.89
CA LYS A 235 16.45 6.38 3.61
C LYS A 235 16.02 5.55 2.39
N LYS A 236 15.28 4.45 2.56
CA LYS A 236 14.77 3.61 1.46
C LYS A 236 13.35 3.96 1.02
N VAL A 237 12.66 4.82 1.78
CA VAL A 237 11.32 5.33 1.48
C VAL A 237 11.41 6.55 0.56
N PHE A 238 10.51 6.65 -0.41
CA PHE A 238 10.36 7.74 -1.36
C PHE A 238 8.87 8.09 -1.51
N LEU A 239 8.56 9.37 -1.68
CA LEU A 239 7.19 9.91 -1.77
C LEU A 239 6.99 10.66 -3.08
N CYS A 240 6.08 10.18 -3.94
CA CYS A 240 5.70 10.86 -5.18
C CYS A 240 4.38 11.60 -4.97
N LEU A 241 4.46 12.94 -5.04
CA LEU A 241 3.33 13.87 -5.09
C LEU A 241 2.95 14.11 -6.56
#